data_AF-A0A5K1G5H8-F1
#
_entry.id   AF-A0A5K1G5H8-F1
#
_cell.length_a   1.000
_cell.length_b   1.000
_cell.length_c   1.000
_cell.angle_alpha   90.00
_cell.angle_beta   90.00
_cell.angle_gamma   90.00
#
_symmetry.space_group_name_H-M   'P 1'
#
loop_
_entity.id
_entity.type
_entity.pdbx_description
1 polymer ?
#
loop_
_entity_poly.entity_id
_entity_poly.type
_entity_poly.pdbx_seq_one_letter_code
_entity_poly.pdbx_strand_id
1 'polypeptide(L)' 'VNQIGSVTESIQAALDSKAAGWGVMVSHRSGETEDNFIADLSVGLASGQ' A
#
# COMPACT_ATOMS: atom_id res chain seq x y z
N VAL A 1 1.73 3.83 -2.96
CA VAL A 1 2.66 3.64 -4.11
C VAL A 1 3.18 4.95 -4.66
N ASN A 2 2.34 5.83 -5.20
CA ASN A 2 2.79 7.08 -5.84
C ASN A 2 3.29 8.19 -4.89
N GLN A 3 3.16 8.02 -3.57
CA GLN A 3 3.79 8.93 -2.60
C GLN A 3 5.31 8.72 -2.50
N ILE A 4 5.78 7.47 -2.65
CA ILE A 4 7.21 7.12 -2.58
C ILE A 4 7.81 6.82 -3.96
N GLY A 5 6.99 6.35 -4.91
CA GLY A 5 7.34 6.26 -6.32
C GLY A 5 7.75 4.87 -6.83
N SER A 6 7.99 3.90 -5.95
CA SER A 6 8.23 2.50 -6.35
C SER A 6 7.43 1.48 -5.54
N VAL A 7 7.18 0.32 -6.15
CA VAL A 7 6.48 -0.80 -5.51
C VAL A 7 7.33 -1.37 -4.38
N THR A 8 8.62 -1.60 -4.62
CA THR A 8 9.54 -2.17 -3.62
C THR A 8 9.61 -1.32 -2.36
N GLU A 9 9.76 0.01 -2.50
CA GLU A 9 9.82 0.91 -1.34
C GLU A 9 8.46 1.01 -0.63
N SER A 10 7.36 0.92 -1.36
CA SER A 10 6.01 0.88 -0.76
C SER A 10 5.79 -0.37 0.09
N ILE A 11 6.27 -1.53 -0.39
CA ILE A 11 6.21 -2.78 0.36
C ILE A 11 7.10 -2.70 1.60
N GLN A 12 8.31 -2.17 1.46
CA GLN A 12 9.22 -2.01 2.60
C GLN A 12 8.60 -1.13 3.69
N ALA A 13 8.00 0.02 3.33
CA ALA A 13 7.34 0.90 4.28
C ALA A 13 6.16 0.21 5.01
N ALA A 14 5.39 -0.63 4.30
CA ALA A 14 4.31 -1.40 4.91
C ALA A 14 4.85 -2.46 5.90
N LEU A 15 5.94 -3.15 5.54
CA LEU A 15 6.58 -4.14 6.42
C LEU A 15 7.18 -3.49 7.66
N ASP A 16 7.83 -2.34 7.53
CA ASP A 16 8.39 -1.59 8.66
C ASP A 16 7.28 -1.14 9.62
N SER A 17 6.16 -0.64 9.07
CA SER A 17 4.98 -0.25 9.86
C SER A 17 4.39 -1.45 10.62
N LYS A 18 4.25 -2.61 9.95
CA LYS A 18 3.78 -3.84 10.59
C LYS A 18 4.72 -4.35 11.66
N ALA A 19 6.03 -4.30 11.44
CA ALA A 19 7.03 -4.66 12.42
C ALA A 19 6.98 -3.75 13.67
N ALA A 20 6.59 -2.48 13.49
CA ALA A 20 6.32 -1.54 14.57
C ALA A 20 4.94 -1.71 15.22
N GLY A 21 4.13 -2.69 14.81
CA GLY A 21 2.79 -2.95 15.35
C GLY A 21 1.71 -2.00 14.84
N TRP A 22 1.96 -1.25 13.76
CA TRP A 22 0.99 -0.34 13.18
C TRP A 22 0.10 -1.05 12.15
N GLY A 23 -1.14 -0.59 12.05
CA GLY A 23 -2.00 -0.92 10.91
C GLY A 23 -1.48 -0.26 9.63
N VAL A 24 -1.73 -0.90 8.49
CA VAL A 24 -1.42 -0.34 7.17
C VAL A 24 -2.74 -0.19 6.42
N MET A 25 -2.99 1.00 5.88
CA MET A 25 -4.13 1.27 5.00
C MET A 25 -3.61 1.49 3.58
N VAL A 26 -4.04 0.66 2.64
CA VAL A 26 -3.71 0.88 1.22
C VAL A 26 -4.69 1.89 0.65
N SER A 27 -4.17 2.94 0.01
CA SER A 27 -4.99 4.11 -0.34
C SER A 27 -4.81 4.54 -1.78
N HIS A 28 -5.93 4.95 -2.37
CA HIS A 28 -6.01 5.67 -3.63
C HIS A 28 -5.67 7.16 -3.44
N ARG A 29 -5.63 7.92 -4.52
CA ARG A 29 -5.60 9.39 -4.52
C ARG A 29 -6.91 9.95 -5.05
N SER A 30 -7.11 11.27 -4.90
CA SER A 30 -8.36 11.91 -5.33
C SER A 30 -8.57 11.89 -6.86
N GLY A 31 -7.50 11.72 -7.64
CA GLY A 31 -7.55 11.51 -9.08
C GLY A 31 -7.05 10.11 -9.41
N GLU A 32 -7.97 9.19 -9.65
CA GLU A 32 -7.69 7.80 -10.03
C GLU A 32 -7.93 7.53 -11.50
N THR A 33 -7.43 6.39 -11.98
CA THR A 33 -7.75 5.79 -13.27
C THR A 33 -8.57 4.52 -13.08
N GLU A 34 -8.82 3.78 -14.15
CA GLU A 34 -9.39 2.42 -14.12
C GLU A 34 -8.43 1.35 -13.56
N ASP A 35 -7.20 1.73 -13.21
CA ASP A 35 -6.22 0.84 -12.62
C ASP A 35 -6.71 0.35 -11.24
N ASN A 36 -6.56 -0.95 -11.01
CA ASN A 36 -7.00 -1.62 -9.79
C ASN A 36 -5.84 -2.18 -8.96
N PHE A 37 -4.60 -1.77 -9.23
CA PHE A 37 -3.39 -2.31 -8.62
C PHE A 37 -3.42 -2.30 -7.09
N ILE A 38 -4.03 -1.28 -6.49
CA ILE A 38 -4.11 -1.14 -5.03
C ILE A 38 -4.96 -2.23 -4.37
N ALA A 39 -5.89 -2.87 -5.10
CA ALA A 39 -6.68 -3.98 -4.58
C ALA A 39 -5.80 -5.22 -4.36
N ASP A 40 -5.06 -5.64 -5.39
CA ASP A 40 -4.10 -6.73 -5.29
C ASP A 40 -2.99 -6.43 -4.27
N LEU A 41 -2.52 -5.17 -4.21
CA LEU A 41 -1.55 -4.75 -3.22
C LEU A 41 -2.07 -4.89 -1.79
N SER A 42 -3.32 -4.50 -1.51
CA SER A 42 -3.95 -4.64 -0.19
C SER A 42 -4.03 -6.11 0.24
N VAL A 43 -4.46 -6.99 -0.66
CA VAL A 43 -4.53 -8.44 -0.41
C VAL A 43 -3.13 -9.03 -0.20
N GLY A 44 -2.18 -8.71 -1.09
CA GLY A 44 -0.80 -9.19 -1.00
C GLY A 44 -0.08 -8.72 0.26
N LEU A 45 -0.38 -7.51 0.73
CA LEU A 45 0.12 -7.01 2.01
C LEU A 45 -0.66 -7.54 3.20
N ALA A 46 -1.82 -8.16 3.03
CA ALA A 46 -2.77 -8.45 4.11
C ALA A 46 -2.99 -7.21 5.01
N SER A 47 -3.31 -6.08 4.39
CA SER A 47 -3.43 -4.78 5.09
C SER A 47 -4.70 -4.72 5.94
N GLY A 48 -5.78 -5.35 5.46
CA GLY A 48 -7.10 -5.37 6.11
C GLY A 48 -7.86 -4.05 6.03
N GLN A 49 -7.21 -2.99 5.52
CA GLN A 49 -7.72 -1.65 5.29
C GLN A 49 -7.03 -1.02 4.08
#